data_AF-A0A4X2JVT2-F1
#
_entry.id   AF-A0A4X2JVT2-F1
#
_cell.length_a   1.000
_cell.length_b   1.000
_cell.length_c   1.000
_cell.angle_alpha   90.00
_cell.angle_beta   90.00
_cell.angle_gamma   90.00
#
_symmetry.space_group_name_H-M   'P 1'
#
loop_
_entity.id
_entity.type
_entity.pdbx_description
1 polymer ?
#
loop_
_entity_poly.entity_id
_entity_poly.type
_entity_poly.pdbx_seq_one_letter_code
_entity_poly.pdbx_strand_id
1 'polypeptide(L)'
;MRPLAPHQQRGGEAREGSAERADGARSGAPATAACPGALSTAETPVAPGAEDSTLPAWMRLYFYGMHGITLDVLISSARGFLHSPDLKMLGFSTPYHCLLHSLTQFALEKVYLQRRRCPSTFAFNFLLYPSAHLGLQTLVGKALLLISHGGRQLGEAAPGALDLALQYVLAVYYSQVFLKRFLRLRYRRPQPQPQPQWRGPPPLSGSRIAAAPSTGRPRPRGAGVFGGAPSQGLPDLLRFLFFGMHGFLDEIFFTFFFNLLEQEDGAINGHTSLWSFFMYGSCSFVVEKLYFYLHYSRGWGTCKRIPIYVLFIYTWELSWGLGLRMCGGCSWDYSHYPLNFMGLITLMYLPGWIFLSFYQDLLSNVLWRVQYIPTK
;
A
#
# COMPACT_ATOMS: atom_id res chain seq x y z
N MET A 1 50.88 -53.86 -8.91
CA MET A 1 52.20 -53.55 -9.50
C MET A 1 52.18 -52.13 -10.05
N ARG A 2 52.90 -51.21 -9.40
CA ARG A 2 53.33 -49.93 -10.01
C ARG A 2 54.45 -50.21 -11.02
N PRO A 3 54.57 -49.42 -12.08
CA PRO A 3 55.86 -49.02 -12.66
C PRO A 3 56.17 -47.58 -12.19
N LEU A 4 57.28 -47.37 -11.49
CA LEU A 4 58.60 -46.99 -12.02
C LEU A 4 58.68 -45.49 -12.39
N ALA A 5 59.38 -44.77 -11.52
CA ALA A 5 60.03 -43.46 -11.67
C ALA A 5 61.14 -43.54 -12.78
N PRO A 6 62.00 -42.53 -13.08
CA PRO A 6 62.51 -41.48 -12.18
C PRO A 6 63.02 -40.14 -12.77
N HIS A 7 63.58 -39.32 -11.87
CA HIS A 7 64.76 -38.44 -12.03
C HIS A 7 64.56 -37.10 -12.80
N GLN A 8 65.09 -35.93 -12.40
CA GLN A 8 66.15 -35.60 -11.42
C GLN A 8 66.18 -34.08 -11.14
N GLN A 9 66.37 -33.72 -9.85
CA GLN A 9 67.13 -32.62 -9.21
C GLN A 9 67.15 -31.19 -9.80
N ARG A 10 66.79 -30.15 -9.00
CA ARG A 10 67.61 -29.39 -7.99
C ARG A 10 68.81 -28.68 -8.64
N GLY A 11 69.11 -27.39 -8.44
CA GLY A 11 68.62 -26.35 -7.54
C GLY A 11 69.54 -25.12 -7.67
N GLY A 12 69.24 -24.01 -6.99
CA GLY A 12 70.18 -22.88 -6.86
C GLY A 12 69.54 -21.50 -6.66
N GLU A 13 69.37 -21.13 -5.39
CA GLU A 13 69.30 -19.77 -4.83
C GLU A 13 70.58 -18.95 -5.17
N ALA A 14 70.77 -17.63 -5.03
CA ALA A 14 70.03 -16.40 -4.74
C ALA A 14 71.06 -15.21 -4.80
N ARG A 15 70.57 -13.96 -4.65
CA ARG A 15 71.28 -12.68 -4.30
C ARG A 15 72.06 -11.94 -5.40
N GLU A 16 71.66 -10.71 -5.77
CA GLU A 16 71.80 -9.37 -5.11
C GLU A 16 73.20 -8.75 -5.22
N GLY A 17 73.28 -7.50 -5.75
CA GLY A 17 74.38 -6.57 -5.44
C GLY A 17 74.94 -5.72 -6.59
N SER A 18 74.27 -4.58 -6.86
CA SER A 18 74.76 -3.20 -7.02
C SER A 18 76.08 -2.78 -7.74
N ALA A 19 75.93 -1.62 -8.40
CA ALA A 19 76.90 -0.50 -8.63
C ALA A 19 77.96 -0.68 -9.75
N GLU A 20 78.36 0.31 -10.57
CA GLU A 20 78.17 1.78 -10.62
C GLU A 20 78.73 2.34 -11.97
N ARG A 21 78.26 3.54 -12.38
CA ARG A 21 78.90 4.64 -13.19
C ARG A 21 79.40 4.37 -14.63
N ALA A 22 79.43 5.29 -15.59
CA ALA A 22 79.04 6.70 -15.86
C ALA A 22 78.97 6.79 -17.42
N ASP A 23 78.44 7.77 -18.15
CA ASP A 23 78.50 9.23 -18.08
C ASP A 23 77.64 9.80 -19.25
N GLY A 24 77.26 11.09 -19.20
CA GLY A 24 77.06 11.87 -20.44
C GLY A 24 75.70 12.51 -20.78
N ALA A 25 75.37 13.58 -20.06
CA ALA A 25 74.92 14.90 -20.58
C ALA A 25 73.50 15.14 -21.20
N ARG A 26 72.71 15.89 -20.40
CA ARG A 26 72.03 17.19 -20.67
C ARG A 26 70.90 17.27 -21.72
N SER A 27 69.67 17.51 -21.27
CA SER A 27 69.09 18.87 -21.11
C SER A 27 67.55 18.83 -20.92
N GLY A 28 67.05 19.52 -19.88
CA GLY A 28 65.65 19.98 -19.79
C GLY A 28 64.72 19.25 -18.80
N ALA A 29 64.63 19.74 -17.57
CA ALA A 29 63.62 19.41 -16.54
C ALA A 29 62.74 20.66 -16.25
N PRO A 30 61.74 20.64 -15.34
CA PRO A 30 60.95 19.54 -14.73
C PRO A 30 59.42 19.73 -15.01
N ALA A 31 58.54 18.72 -15.07
CA ALA A 31 58.10 17.73 -14.07
C ALA A 31 57.31 18.29 -12.86
N THR A 32 55.98 18.15 -12.92
CA THR A 32 55.11 17.65 -11.83
C THR A 32 54.16 16.61 -12.50
N ALA A 33 54.43 15.31 -12.49
CA ALA A 33 54.13 14.32 -11.42
C ALA A 33 52.71 14.51 -10.84
N ALA A 34 51.78 13.55 -10.75
CA ALA A 34 51.69 12.10 -10.97
C ALA A 34 50.16 11.80 -10.78
N CYS A 35 49.43 10.91 -11.45
CA CYS A 35 49.44 9.44 -11.44
C CYS A 35 47.96 8.98 -11.71
N PRO A 36 47.69 7.68 -11.94
CA PRO A 36 46.62 7.18 -12.81
C PRO A 36 45.37 6.70 -12.05
N GLY A 37 44.21 6.65 -12.72
CA GLY A 37 43.05 5.98 -12.14
C GLY A 37 41.80 5.94 -13.00
N ALA A 38 41.21 4.73 -13.04
CA ALA A 38 39.84 4.39 -13.37
C ALA A 38 39.46 4.23 -14.86
N LEU A 39 39.42 2.95 -15.29
CA LEU A 39 38.42 2.47 -16.23
C LEU A 39 37.03 2.94 -15.76
N SER A 40 36.45 3.89 -16.47
CA SER A 40 35.05 4.27 -16.30
C SER A 40 34.20 3.29 -17.11
N THR A 41 33.60 2.31 -16.41
CA THR A 41 32.39 1.64 -16.89
C THR A 41 31.32 2.71 -17.06
N ALA A 42 31.05 3.08 -18.31
CA ALA A 42 29.92 3.92 -18.64
C ALA A 42 28.63 3.13 -18.36
N GLU A 43 28.14 3.24 -17.11
CA GLU A 43 26.74 3.03 -16.82
C GLU A 43 25.94 4.02 -17.65
N THR A 44 25.14 3.50 -18.57
CA THR A 44 24.05 4.27 -19.18
C THR A 44 23.21 4.91 -18.07
N PRO A 45 22.97 6.23 -18.08
CA PRO A 45 22.17 6.85 -17.04
C PRO A 45 20.75 6.30 -17.11
N VAL A 46 20.34 5.59 -16.05
CA VAL A 46 18.95 5.22 -15.82
C VAL A 46 18.16 6.53 -15.80
N ALA A 47 17.19 6.66 -16.72
CA ALA A 47 16.33 7.83 -16.78
C ALA A 47 15.72 8.12 -15.39
N PRO A 48 15.73 9.38 -14.91
CA PRO A 48 15.32 9.76 -13.55
C PRO A 48 13.80 9.67 -13.30
N GLY A 49 13.08 8.74 -13.94
CA GLY A 49 11.63 8.56 -13.80
C GLY A 49 11.18 7.13 -13.48
N ALA A 50 12.09 6.15 -13.42
CA ALA A 50 11.72 4.75 -13.26
C ALA A 50 11.44 4.33 -11.79
N GLU A 51 12.22 4.84 -10.83
CA GLU A 51 12.03 4.55 -9.40
C GLU A 51 10.94 5.41 -8.74
N ASP A 52 10.72 6.62 -9.26
CA ASP A 52 9.87 7.66 -8.68
C ASP A 52 8.36 7.43 -8.77
N SER A 53 7.94 6.30 -9.33
CA SER A 53 6.53 5.95 -9.51
C SER A 53 6.05 4.80 -8.62
N THR A 54 6.95 4.09 -7.91
CA THR A 54 6.55 2.98 -7.04
C THR A 54 5.78 3.45 -5.81
N LEU A 55 4.91 2.60 -5.25
CA LEU A 55 4.24 2.90 -3.98
C LEU A 55 5.28 3.05 -2.85
N PRO A 56 5.26 4.14 -2.08
CA PRO A 56 6.07 4.30 -0.87
C PRO A 56 5.92 3.13 0.12
N ALA A 57 6.97 2.84 0.88
CA ALA A 57 7.00 1.71 1.81
C ALA A 57 5.84 1.74 2.83
N TRP A 58 5.52 2.92 3.38
CA TRP A 58 4.41 3.08 4.33
C TRP A 58 3.05 2.72 3.71
N MET A 59 2.81 3.10 2.44
CA MET A 59 1.57 2.73 1.75
C MET A 59 1.51 1.22 1.58
N ARG A 60 2.62 0.61 1.18
CA ARG A 60 2.69 -0.85 0.99
C ARG A 60 2.41 -1.60 2.29
N LEU A 61 3.02 -1.19 3.40
CA LEU A 61 2.73 -1.74 4.73
C LEU A 61 1.24 -1.61 5.06
N TYR A 62 0.65 -0.43 4.87
CA TYR A 62 -0.79 -0.21 5.10
C TYR A 62 -1.67 -1.14 4.25
N PHE A 63 -1.41 -1.26 2.95
CA PHE A 63 -2.17 -2.16 2.07
C PHE A 63 -2.03 -3.63 2.47
N TYR A 64 -0.85 -4.05 2.92
CA TYR A 64 -0.61 -5.42 3.39
C TYR A 64 -1.34 -5.72 4.69
N GLY A 65 -1.26 -4.83 5.67
CA GLY A 65 -2.00 -4.95 6.91
C GLY A 65 -3.51 -5.02 6.67
N MET A 66 -4.04 -4.04 5.92
CA MET A 66 -5.46 -3.97 5.57
C MET A 66 -5.94 -5.23 4.82
N HIS A 67 -5.17 -5.71 3.83
CA HIS A 67 -5.53 -6.92 3.11
C HIS A 67 -5.45 -8.18 3.99
N GLY A 68 -4.45 -8.26 4.87
CA GLY A 68 -4.32 -9.35 5.84
C GLY A 68 -5.51 -9.41 6.81
N ILE A 69 -5.91 -8.27 7.38
CA ILE A 69 -7.13 -8.16 8.21
C ILE A 69 -8.36 -8.62 7.44
N THR A 70 -8.49 -8.21 6.17
CA THR A 70 -9.61 -8.64 5.32
C THR A 70 -9.65 -10.17 5.20
N LEU A 71 -8.51 -10.82 4.96
CA LEU A 71 -8.45 -12.28 4.87
C LEU A 71 -8.75 -12.96 6.20
N ASP A 72 -8.25 -12.43 7.33
CA ASP A 72 -8.57 -12.94 8.66
C ASP A 72 -10.08 -12.91 8.91
N VAL A 73 -10.73 -11.78 8.62
CA VAL A 73 -12.19 -11.60 8.76
C VAL A 73 -12.96 -12.56 7.86
N LEU A 74 -12.59 -12.68 6.58
CA LEU A 74 -13.25 -13.59 5.64
C LEU A 74 -13.12 -15.06 6.06
N ILE A 75 -11.92 -15.47 6.47
CA ILE A 75 -11.64 -16.86 6.85
C ILE A 75 -12.32 -17.19 8.18
N SER A 76 -12.22 -16.33 9.19
CA SER A 76 -12.85 -16.54 10.50
C SER A 76 -14.38 -16.56 10.39
N SER A 77 -14.96 -15.65 9.59
CA SER A 77 -16.39 -15.63 9.32
C SER A 77 -16.86 -16.87 8.56
N ALA A 78 -16.14 -17.29 7.51
CA ALA A 78 -16.47 -18.52 6.78
C ALA A 78 -16.39 -19.77 7.67
N ARG A 79 -15.35 -19.87 8.51
CA ARG A 79 -15.24 -20.95 9.50
C ARG A 79 -16.40 -20.91 10.49
N GLY A 80 -16.73 -19.73 11.03
CA GLY A 80 -17.86 -19.55 11.95
C GLY A 80 -19.18 -20.00 11.32
N PHE A 81 -19.47 -19.54 10.10
CA PHE A 81 -20.68 -19.87 9.37
C PHE A 81 -20.82 -21.37 9.07
N LEU A 82 -19.71 -22.07 8.78
CA LEU A 82 -19.71 -23.51 8.55
C LEU A 82 -20.02 -24.33 9.81
N HIS A 83 -19.69 -23.81 11.00
CA HIS A 83 -19.99 -24.47 12.28
C HIS A 83 -21.40 -24.11 12.77
N SER A 84 -21.78 -22.84 12.66
CA SER A 84 -23.07 -22.30 13.09
C SER A 84 -23.53 -21.26 12.06
N PRO A 85 -24.56 -21.57 11.24
CA PRO A 85 -25.03 -20.65 10.21
C PRO A 85 -25.75 -19.46 10.84
N ASP A 86 -25.00 -18.41 11.14
CA ASP A 86 -25.49 -17.13 11.65
C ASP A 86 -25.39 -16.05 10.55
N LEU A 87 -26.50 -15.35 10.30
CA LEU A 87 -26.60 -14.26 9.33
C LEU A 87 -25.80 -13.02 9.74
N LYS A 88 -25.34 -12.95 10.99
CA LYS A 88 -24.41 -11.90 11.44
C LYS A 88 -23.03 -12.01 10.79
N MET A 89 -22.63 -13.22 10.38
CA MET A 89 -21.36 -13.48 9.66
C MET A 89 -20.15 -12.76 10.28
N LEU A 90 -19.98 -12.88 11.60
CA LEU A 90 -18.90 -12.21 12.33
C LEU A 90 -17.53 -12.78 11.96
N GLY A 91 -16.57 -11.90 11.70
CA GLY A 91 -15.15 -12.19 11.55
C GLY A 91 -14.32 -11.45 12.58
N PHE A 92 -13.11 -11.96 12.82
CA PHE A 92 -12.25 -11.53 13.91
C PHE A 92 -10.82 -11.28 13.41
N SER A 93 -10.18 -10.24 13.96
CA SER A 93 -8.74 -10.02 13.83
C SER A 93 -8.26 -9.02 14.89
N THR A 94 -6.97 -8.67 14.87
CA THR A 94 -6.36 -7.75 15.84
C THR A 94 -5.45 -6.73 15.16
N PRO A 95 -5.23 -5.55 15.77
CA PRO A 95 -4.18 -4.63 15.32
C PRO A 95 -2.78 -5.26 15.29
N TYR A 96 -2.51 -6.24 16.16
CA TYR A 96 -1.25 -7.00 16.14
C TYR A 96 -1.11 -7.86 14.89
N HIS A 97 -2.19 -8.54 14.48
CA HIS A 97 -2.23 -9.26 13.21
C HIS A 97 -2.08 -8.31 12.02
N CYS A 98 -2.67 -7.12 12.06
CA CYS A 98 -2.47 -6.10 11.02
C CYS A 98 -0.97 -5.79 10.83
N LEU A 99 -0.27 -5.50 11.93
CA LEU A 99 1.18 -5.25 11.89
C LEU A 99 1.93 -6.46 11.36
N LEU A 100 1.54 -7.66 11.78
CA LEU A 100 2.20 -8.87 11.37
C LEU A 100 2.03 -9.16 9.87
N HIS A 101 0.81 -9.06 9.36
CA HIS A 101 0.53 -9.15 7.92
C HIS A 101 1.31 -8.09 7.15
N SER A 102 1.40 -6.86 7.68
CA SER A 102 2.17 -5.78 7.08
C SER A 102 3.64 -6.17 6.90
N LEU A 103 4.30 -6.62 7.97
CA LEU A 103 5.73 -6.93 7.98
C LEU A 103 6.05 -8.21 7.20
N THR A 104 5.25 -9.26 7.39
CA THR A 104 5.47 -10.56 6.72
C THR A 104 5.30 -10.42 5.21
N GLN A 105 4.25 -9.75 4.75
CA GLN A 105 4.03 -9.55 3.31
C GLN A 105 5.04 -8.57 2.72
N PHE A 106 5.51 -7.59 3.49
CA PHE A 106 6.60 -6.72 3.04
C PHE A 106 7.91 -7.48 2.83
N ALA A 107 8.25 -8.42 3.71
CA ALA A 107 9.38 -9.32 3.53
C ALA A 107 9.18 -10.29 2.35
N LEU A 108 7.99 -10.88 2.24
CA LEU A 108 7.65 -11.80 1.13
C LEU A 108 7.62 -11.10 -0.22
N GLU A 109 7.32 -9.80 -0.29
CA GLU A 109 7.47 -9.05 -1.55
C GLU A 109 8.93 -9.07 -2.02
N LYS A 110 9.90 -8.95 -1.11
CA LYS A 110 11.33 -9.00 -1.48
C LYS A 110 11.70 -10.37 -2.05
N VAL A 111 11.18 -11.45 -1.46
CA VAL A 111 11.32 -12.81 -2.02
C VAL A 111 10.65 -12.87 -3.40
N TYR A 112 9.44 -12.35 -3.54
CA TYR A 112 8.70 -12.32 -4.81
C TYR A 112 9.45 -11.60 -5.93
N LEU A 113 10.11 -10.47 -5.63
CA LEU A 113 10.89 -9.72 -6.62
C LEU A 113 12.13 -10.49 -7.11
N GLN A 114 12.65 -11.44 -6.32
CA GLN A 114 13.74 -12.32 -6.75
C GLN A 114 13.31 -13.36 -7.80
N ARG A 115 12.01 -13.49 -8.09
CA ARG A 115 11.46 -14.39 -9.13
C ARG A 115 12.18 -14.27 -10.48
N ARG A 116 12.64 -13.07 -10.85
CA ARG A 116 13.36 -12.83 -12.12
C ARG A 116 14.69 -13.57 -12.22
N ARG A 117 15.27 -13.97 -11.07
CA ARG A 117 16.54 -14.71 -11.00
C ARG A 117 16.35 -16.23 -11.04
N CYS A 118 15.13 -16.72 -10.92
CA CYS A 118 14.84 -18.15 -10.92
C CYS A 118 14.59 -18.67 -12.34
N PRO A 119 15.24 -19.79 -12.75
CA PRO A 119 15.10 -20.33 -14.10
C PRO A 119 13.69 -20.90 -14.35
N SER A 120 13.04 -21.45 -13.32
CA SER A 120 11.67 -21.97 -13.41
C SER A 120 10.69 -21.08 -12.65
N THR A 121 9.82 -20.42 -13.42
CA THR A 121 8.68 -19.65 -12.87
C THR A 121 7.71 -20.55 -12.09
N PHE A 122 7.51 -21.79 -12.55
CA PHE A 122 6.62 -22.74 -11.89
C PHE A 122 7.16 -23.14 -10.52
N ALA A 123 8.43 -23.55 -10.44
CA ALA A 123 9.07 -23.94 -9.19
C ALA A 123 9.09 -22.77 -8.19
N PHE A 124 9.33 -21.54 -8.66
CA PHE A 124 9.27 -20.36 -7.79
C PHE A 124 7.88 -20.17 -7.17
N ASN A 125 6.84 -20.23 -8.00
CA ASN A 125 5.48 -19.88 -7.60
C ASN A 125 4.78 -20.94 -6.74
N PHE A 126 5.06 -22.22 -6.96
CA PHE A 126 4.35 -23.33 -6.31
C PHE A 126 5.19 -24.07 -5.26
N LEU A 127 6.51 -23.89 -5.25
CA LEU A 127 7.40 -24.49 -4.27
C LEU A 127 8.09 -23.42 -3.42
N LEU A 128 8.97 -22.62 -4.02
CA LEU A 128 9.83 -21.69 -3.26
C LEU A 128 9.03 -20.66 -2.46
N TYR A 129 8.10 -19.95 -3.12
CA TYR A 129 7.33 -18.90 -2.47
C TYR A 129 6.38 -19.44 -1.40
N PRO A 130 5.58 -20.51 -1.65
CA PRO A 130 4.79 -21.13 -0.60
C PRO A 130 5.63 -21.63 0.59
N SER A 131 6.77 -22.28 0.34
CA SER A 131 7.67 -22.72 1.41
C SER A 131 8.20 -21.54 2.24
N ALA A 132 8.59 -20.44 1.60
CA ALA A 132 9.01 -19.22 2.29
C ALA A 132 7.88 -18.60 3.12
N HIS A 133 6.65 -18.58 2.57
CA HIS A 133 5.46 -18.10 3.29
C HIS A 133 5.16 -18.93 4.53
N LEU A 134 5.08 -20.26 4.39
CA LEU A 134 4.84 -21.17 5.51
C LEU A 134 5.94 -21.08 6.57
N GLY A 135 7.21 -21.04 6.14
CA GLY A 135 8.35 -20.90 7.05
C GLY A 135 8.31 -19.60 7.84
N LEU A 136 7.99 -18.48 7.17
CA LEU A 136 7.89 -17.18 7.83
C LEU A 136 6.71 -17.12 8.80
N GLN A 137 5.53 -17.61 8.43
CA GLN A 137 4.36 -17.67 9.30
C GLN A 137 4.62 -18.54 10.54
N THR A 138 5.28 -19.69 10.37
CA THR A 138 5.65 -20.57 11.48
C THR A 138 6.64 -19.90 12.43
N LEU A 139 7.67 -19.25 11.89
CA LEU A 139 8.68 -18.54 12.69
C LEU A 139 8.04 -17.41 13.51
N VAL A 140 7.19 -16.63 12.86
CA VAL A 140 6.43 -15.55 13.46
C VAL A 140 5.52 -16.03 14.59
N GLY A 141 4.75 -17.10 14.34
CA GLY A 141 3.86 -17.67 15.35
C GLY A 141 4.63 -18.12 16.59
N LYS A 142 5.78 -18.79 16.39
CA LYS A 142 6.67 -19.18 17.48
C LYS A 142 7.25 -17.99 18.23
N ALA A 143 7.68 -16.94 17.52
CA ALA A 143 8.20 -15.72 18.14
C ALA A 143 7.14 -15.04 19.01
N LEU A 144 5.90 -14.94 18.53
CA LEU A 144 4.79 -14.37 19.31
C LEU A 144 4.47 -15.19 20.56
N LEU A 145 4.44 -16.52 20.46
CA LEU A 145 4.22 -17.39 21.62
C LEU A 145 5.32 -17.22 22.68
N LEU A 146 6.58 -17.12 22.26
CA LEU A 146 7.71 -16.89 23.17
C LEU A 146 7.59 -15.55 23.92
N ILE A 147 7.15 -14.50 23.23
CA ILE A 147 6.97 -13.17 23.81
C ILE A 147 5.76 -13.15 24.76
N SER A 148 4.65 -13.78 24.40
CA SER A 148 3.42 -13.75 25.19
C SER A 148 3.43 -14.65 26.42
N HIS A 149 4.13 -15.79 26.40
CA HIS A 149 4.08 -16.80 27.48
C HIS A 149 5.36 -16.90 28.33
N GLY A 150 6.29 -15.95 28.22
CA GLY A 150 7.49 -15.91 29.09
C GLY A 150 8.32 -17.20 29.08
N GLY A 151 8.33 -17.93 27.96
CA GLY A 151 9.11 -19.17 27.81
C GLY A 151 8.49 -20.46 28.37
N ARG A 152 7.20 -20.47 28.75
CA ARG A 152 6.53 -21.71 29.19
C ARG A 152 6.01 -22.50 27.97
N GLN A 153 6.69 -23.60 27.62
CA GLN A 153 6.25 -24.54 26.59
C GLN A 153 4.94 -25.22 27.02
N LEU A 154 3.80 -24.68 26.61
CA LEU A 154 2.55 -25.43 26.57
C LEU A 154 2.55 -26.25 25.27
N GLY A 155 2.30 -27.56 25.36
CA GLY A 155 2.42 -28.50 24.26
C GLY A 155 1.77 -28.00 22.97
N GLU A 156 2.59 -27.78 21.94
CA GLU A 156 2.15 -27.35 20.61
C GLU A 156 1.26 -28.43 19.98
N ALA A 157 -0.02 -28.15 19.78
CA ALA A 157 -0.76 -28.85 18.74
C ALA A 157 -0.21 -28.34 17.39
N ALA A 158 0.49 -29.21 16.66
CA ALA A 158 0.93 -28.88 15.30
C ALA A 158 -0.27 -28.40 14.48
N PRO A 159 -0.11 -27.37 13.62
CA PRO A 159 -1.21 -26.89 12.79
C PRO A 159 -1.82 -28.06 12.03
N GLY A 160 -3.15 -28.19 12.10
CA GLY A 160 -3.85 -29.29 11.47
C GLY A 160 -3.58 -29.32 9.96
N ALA A 161 -3.74 -30.50 9.33
CA ALA A 161 -3.51 -30.64 7.89
C ALA A 161 -4.33 -29.62 7.06
N LEU A 162 -5.54 -29.29 7.51
CA LEU A 162 -6.40 -28.28 6.90
C LEU A 162 -5.84 -26.85 7.02
N ASP A 163 -5.23 -26.50 8.15
CA ASP A 163 -4.61 -25.19 8.35
C ASP A 163 -3.38 -25.05 7.46
N LEU A 164 -2.54 -26.09 7.36
CA LEU A 164 -1.40 -26.10 6.46
C LEU A 164 -1.84 -26.00 4.99
N ALA A 165 -2.89 -26.72 4.60
CA ALA A 165 -3.47 -26.62 3.26
C ALA A 165 -3.98 -25.21 2.97
N LEU A 166 -4.69 -24.57 3.93
CA LEU A 166 -5.16 -23.19 3.78
C LEU A 166 -3.99 -22.21 3.66
N GLN A 167 -2.96 -22.32 4.49
CA GLN A 167 -1.76 -21.48 4.42
C GLN A 167 -1.03 -21.62 3.08
N TYR A 168 -0.98 -22.84 2.52
CA TYR A 168 -0.44 -23.07 1.19
C TYR A 168 -1.28 -22.38 0.10
N VAL A 169 -2.61 -22.55 0.13
CA VAL A 169 -3.52 -21.90 -0.82
C VAL A 169 -3.41 -20.37 -0.75
N LEU A 170 -3.32 -19.82 0.46
CA LEU A 170 -3.09 -18.39 0.67
C LEU A 170 -1.75 -17.94 0.08
N ALA A 171 -0.67 -18.70 0.25
CA ALA A 171 0.61 -18.38 -0.35
C ALA A 171 0.57 -18.36 -1.89
N VAL A 172 -0.15 -19.31 -2.49
CA VAL A 172 -0.38 -19.32 -3.95
C VAL A 172 -1.21 -18.11 -4.36
N TYR A 173 -2.28 -17.76 -3.63
CA TYR A 173 -3.07 -16.56 -3.86
C TYR A 173 -2.22 -15.28 -3.78
N TYR A 174 -1.37 -15.15 -2.75
CA TYR A 174 -0.51 -13.99 -2.56
C TYR A 174 0.45 -13.79 -3.74
N SER A 175 1.10 -14.85 -4.22
CA SER A 175 2.05 -14.76 -5.33
C SER A 175 1.39 -14.58 -6.70
N GLN A 176 0.26 -15.26 -6.95
CA GLN A 176 -0.39 -15.28 -8.27
C GLN A 176 -1.35 -14.14 -8.50
N VAL A 177 -2.08 -13.75 -7.47
CA VAL A 177 -3.19 -12.79 -7.59
C VAL A 177 -2.79 -11.47 -6.96
N PHE A 178 -2.50 -11.48 -5.65
CA PHE A 178 -2.32 -10.25 -4.90
C PHE A 178 -1.06 -9.48 -5.33
N LEU A 179 0.14 -10.01 -5.11
CA LEU A 179 1.40 -9.31 -5.44
C LEU A 179 1.51 -8.99 -6.93
N LYS A 180 1.05 -9.91 -7.80
CA LYS A 180 1.04 -9.72 -9.26
C LYS A 180 0.19 -8.51 -9.69
N ARG A 181 -0.92 -8.24 -9.02
CA ARG A 181 -1.81 -7.09 -9.28
C ARG A 181 -1.36 -5.85 -8.49
N PHE A 182 -0.97 -6.02 -7.24
CA PHE A 182 -0.57 -4.97 -6.31
C PHE A 182 0.67 -4.20 -6.79
N LEU A 183 1.68 -4.90 -7.30
CA LEU A 183 2.91 -4.28 -7.82
C LEU A 183 2.70 -3.46 -9.11
N ARG A 184 1.47 -3.45 -9.67
CA ARG A 184 1.10 -2.57 -10.78
C ARG A 184 0.61 -1.20 -10.32
N LEU A 185 0.40 -1.02 -9.02
CA LEU A 185 0.02 0.26 -8.44
C LEU A 185 1.21 1.21 -8.44
N ARG A 186 0.95 2.46 -8.82
CA ARG A 186 1.91 3.55 -8.84
C ARG A 186 1.39 4.73 -8.04
N TYR A 187 2.30 5.45 -7.39
CA TYR A 187 1.96 6.67 -6.66
C TYR A 187 2.52 7.87 -7.40
N ARG A 188 1.65 8.83 -7.75
CA ARG A 188 2.06 10.10 -8.35
C ARG A 188 2.32 11.12 -7.25
N ARG A 189 3.58 11.54 -7.09
CA ARG A 189 3.90 12.66 -6.20
C ARG A 189 3.32 13.97 -6.76
N PRO A 190 2.88 14.90 -5.88
CA PRO A 190 2.50 16.23 -6.31
C PRO A 190 3.72 16.89 -6.97
N GLN A 191 3.57 17.24 -8.24
CA GLN A 191 4.59 17.99 -8.96
C GLN A 191 4.55 19.43 -8.43
N PRO A 192 5.71 20.04 -8.09
CA PRO A 192 5.73 21.45 -7.74
C PRO A 192 5.08 22.23 -8.89
N GLN A 193 4.01 22.97 -8.60
CA GLN A 193 3.48 23.94 -9.55
C GLN A 193 4.63 24.90 -9.89
N PRO A 194 4.93 25.16 -11.17
CA PRO A 194 5.82 26.27 -11.51
C PRO A 194 5.22 27.51 -10.86
N GLN A 195 5.99 28.17 -9.99
CA GLN A 195 5.60 29.47 -9.46
C GLN A 195 5.19 30.35 -10.65
N PRO A 196 4.06 31.09 -10.59
CA PRO A 196 3.79 32.09 -11.60
C PRO A 196 4.97 33.06 -11.59
N GLN A 197 5.83 32.97 -12.60
CA GLN A 197 6.86 33.96 -12.84
C GLN A 197 6.15 35.30 -12.95
N TRP A 198 6.36 36.16 -11.96
CA TRP A 198 6.02 37.57 -12.04
C TRP A 198 6.71 38.13 -13.29
N ARG A 199 5.98 38.19 -14.41
CA ARG A 199 6.38 39.09 -15.50
C ARG A 199 6.16 40.48 -14.92
N GLY A 200 7.27 41.21 -14.71
CA GLY A 200 7.21 42.62 -14.34
C GLY A 200 6.34 43.42 -15.32
N PRO A 201 5.93 44.64 -14.94
CA PRO A 201 5.08 45.47 -15.78
C PRO A 201 5.73 45.66 -17.16
N PRO A 202 4.92 45.68 -18.24
CA PRO A 202 5.44 45.83 -19.60
C PRO A 202 6.21 47.16 -19.71
N PRO A 203 7.33 47.21 -20.45
CA PRO A 203 8.04 48.47 -20.66
C PRO A 203 7.10 49.44 -21.37
N LEU A 204 7.02 50.66 -20.84
CA LEU A 204 6.39 51.81 -21.49
C LEU A 204 7.20 52.16 -22.73
N SER A 205 6.91 51.50 -23.85
CA SER A 205 7.44 51.87 -25.15
C SER A 205 6.38 52.70 -25.86
N GLY A 206 6.64 54.01 -25.89
CA GLY A 206 5.85 54.96 -26.65
C GLY A 206 6.07 54.76 -28.15
N SER A 207 4.97 54.69 -28.89
CA SER A 207 4.79 55.34 -30.18
C SER A 207 3.37 55.06 -30.63
N ARG A 208 2.56 56.11 -30.72
CA ARG A 208 1.22 56.05 -31.31
C ARG A 208 1.39 55.93 -32.81
N ILE A 209 1.03 54.78 -33.38
CA ILE A 209 0.62 54.71 -34.77
C ILE A 209 -0.69 53.92 -34.82
N ALA A 210 -1.73 54.62 -35.27
CA ALA A 210 -3.07 54.09 -35.46
C ALA A 210 -3.08 53.11 -36.64
N ALA A 211 -3.70 51.94 -36.47
CA ALA A 211 -4.08 51.06 -37.56
C ALA A 211 -5.52 50.55 -37.34
N ALA A 212 -6.29 50.62 -38.42
CA ALA A 212 -7.74 50.57 -38.54
C ALA A 212 -8.38 49.19 -38.20
N PRO A 213 -9.72 49.13 -37.99
CA PRO A 213 -10.40 47.93 -37.51
C PRO A 213 -10.60 46.94 -38.66
N SER A 214 -10.09 45.72 -38.51
CA SER A 214 -10.43 44.61 -39.41
C SER A 214 -11.37 43.62 -38.73
N THR A 215 -12.46 43.40 -39.44
CA THR A 215 -13.59 42.51 -39.18
C THR A 215 -13.17 41.07 -38.94
N GLY A 216 -13.46 40.53 -37.75
CA GLY A 216 -13.34 39.11 -37.42
C GLY A 216 -14.67 38.56 -36.90
N ARG A 217 -15.27 37.64 -37.66
CA ARG A 217 -16.52 36.91 -37.35
C ARG A 217 -16.54 36.33 -35.91
N PRO A 218 -17.70 36.27 -35.24
CA PRO A 218 -17.85 35.50 -34.02
C PRO A 218 -17.66 34.00 -34.30
N ARG A 219 -16.72 33.35 -33.61
CA ARG A 219 -16.59 31.89 -33.60
C ARG A 219 -17.89 31.26 -33.07
N PRO A 220 -18.44 30.22 -33.72
CA PRO A 220 -19.60 29.54 -33.18
C PRO A 220 -19.22 28.84 -31.87
N ARG A 221 -20.11 28.98 -30.89
CA ARG A 221 -20.08 28.32 -29.59
C ARG A 221 -20.14 26.82 -29.85
N GLY A 222 -18.97 26.18 -29.88
CA GLY A 222 -18.83 24.74 -30.04
C GLY A 222 -19.65 24.04 -28.97
N ALA A 223 -20.53 23.15 -29.44
CA ALA A 223 -21.35 22.26 -28.64
C ALA A 223 -20.52 21.60 -27.54
N GLY A 224 -21.13 21.48 -26.37
CA GLY A 224 -20.61 20.71 -25.25
C GLY A 224 -20.42 19.26 -25.67
N VAL A 225 -19.23 18.95 -26.17
CA VAL A 225 -18.67 17.62 -26.04
C VAL A 225 -18.38 17.50 -24.55
N PHE A 226 -19.16 16.67 -23.86
CA PHE A 226 -18.75 16.03 -22.61
C PHE A 226 -17.47 15.24 -22.90
N GLY A 227 -16.35 15.96 -23.01
CA GLY A 227 -15.03 15.40 -23.09
C GLY A 227 -14.75 14.73 -21.76
N GLY A 228 -14.60 13.42 -21.82
CA GLY A 228 -14.50 12.53 -20.66
C GLY A 228 -13.64 13.11 -19.55
N ALA A 229 -14.15 13.00 -18.33
CA ALA A 229 -13.37 13.23 -17.13
C ALA A 229 -12.01 12.51 -17.29
N PRO A 230 -10.89 13.16 -16.94
CA PRO A 230 -9.58 12.53 -17.09
C PRO A 230 -9.60 11.23 -16.30
N SER A 231 -9.22 10.13 -16.96
CA SER A 231 -9.08 8.79 -16.41
C SER A 231 -7.95 8.78 -15.36
N GLN A 232 -8.17 9.45 -14.24
CA GLN A 232 -7.21 9.63 -13.16
C GLN A 232 -7.63 8.77 -11.96
N GLY A 233 -6.65 8.04 -11.44
CA GLY A 233 -6.78 7.19 -10.26
C GLY A 233 -7.15 5.73 -10.55
N LEU A 234 -7.46 5.00 -9.48
CA LEU A 234 -7.85 3.59 -9.50
C LEU A 234 -9.18 3.36 -10.25
N PRO A 235 -9.36 2.23 -10.95
CA PRO A 235 -10.68 1.78 -11.42
C PRO A 235 -11.71 1.72 -10.28
N ASP A 236 -12.97 2.03 -10.56
CA ASP A 236 -14.02 2.13 -9.54
C ASP A 236 -14.24 0.84 -8.75
N LEU A 237 -14.10 -0.33 -9.38
CA LEU A 237 -14.12 -1.60 -8.66
C LEU A 237 -12.97 -1.72 -7.65
N LEU A 238 -11.75 -1.31 -8.02
CA LEU A 238 -10.62 -1.35 -7.10
C LEU A 238 -10.77 -0.33 -5.97
N ARG A 239 -11.42 0.81 -6.22
CA ARG A 239 -11.77 1.79 -5.17
C ARG A 239 -12.79 1.21 -4.19
N PHE A 240 -13.85 0.58 -4.70
CA PHE A 240 -14.84 -0.06 -3.85
C PHE A 240 -14.22 -1.18 -2.99
N LEU A 241 -13.38 -2.03 -3.59
CA LEU A 241 -12.64 -3.05 -2.85
C LEU A 241 -11.73 -2.44 -1.79
N PHE A 242 -11.03 -1.36 -2.12
CA PHE A 242 -10.20 -0.63 -1.16
C PHE A 242 -11.02 -0.12 0.03
N PHE A 243 -12.14 0.56 -0.23
CA PHE A 243 -12.99 1.09 0.83
C PHE A 243 -13.65 -0.01 1.68
N GLY A 244 -14.06 -1.12 1.08
CA GLY A 244 -14.60 -2.25 1.84
C GLY A 244 -13.55 -2.90 2.75
N MET A 245 -12.34 -3.14 2.26
CA MET A 245 -11.22 -3.64 3.07
C MET A 245 -10.82 -2.64 4.17
N HIS A 246 -10.85 -1.34 3.85
CA HIS A 246 -10.55 -0.30 4.81
C HIS A 246 -11.63 -0.19 5.90
N GLY A 247 -12.90 -0.36 5.56
CA GLY A 247 -13.99 -0.43 6.53
C GLY A 247 -13.82 -1.56 7.53
N PHE A 248 -13.35 -2.74 7.09
CA PHE A 248 -12.96 -3.81 8.01
C PHE A 248 -11.81 -3.41 8.94
N LEU A 249 -10.79 -2.75 8.40
CA LEU A 249 -9.68 -2.27 9.21
C LEU A 249 -10.17 -1.29 10.28
N ASP A 250 -11.01 -0.32 9.91
CA ASP A 250 -11.55 0.69 10.82
C ASP A 250 -12.38 0.05 11.93
N GLU A 251 -13.25 -0.90 11.59
CA GLU A 251 -14.10 -1.56 12.58
C GLU A 251 -13.33 -2.50 13.51
N ILE A 252 -12.35 -3.26 12.98
CA ILE A 252 -11.49 -4.10 13.82
C ILE A 252 -10.71 -3.24 14.83
N PHE A 253 -10.17 -2.09 14.40
CA PHE A 253 -9.47 -1.19 15.30
C PHE A 253 -10.43 -0.55 16.30
N PHE A 254 -11.59 -0.07 15.84
CA PHE A 254 -12.60 0.54 16.69
C PHE A 254 -13.08 -0.43 17.78
N THR A 255 -13.55 -1.62 17.40
CA THR A 255 -14.04 -2.63 18.35
C THR A 255 -12.95 -3.12 19.28
N PHE A 256 -11.71 -3.29 18.80
CA PHE A 256 -10.58 -3.66 19.64
C PHE A 256 -10.31 -2.60 20.72
N PHE A 257 -10.20 -1.32 20.36
CA PHE A 257 -9.95 -0.26 21.35
C PHE A 257 -11.13 -0.07 22.29
N PHE A 258 -12.35 -0.22 21.79
CA PHE A 258 -13.55 -0.13 22.60
C PHE A 258 -13.57 -1.24 23.66
N ASN A 259 -13.33 -2.50 23.25
CA ASN A 259 -13.19 -3.64 24.17
C ASN A 259 -12.07 -3.43 25.21
N LEU A 260 -10.94 -2.84 24.80
CA LEU A 260 -9.84 -2.51 25.71
C LEU A 260 -10.21 -1.42 26.73
N LEU A 261 -11.01 -0.42 26.34
CA LEU A 261 -11.39 0.71 27.19
C LEU A 261 -12.50 0.34 28.17
N GLU A 262 -13.45 -0.51 27.76
CA GLU A 262 -14.59 -0.92 28.59
C GLU A 262 -14.25 -2.02 29.60
N GLN A 263 -13.00 -2.52 29.62
CA GLN A 263 -12.53 -3.52 30.59
C GLN A 263 -13.38 -4.81 30.60
N GLU A 264 -14.01 -5.17 29.48
CA GLU A 264 -14.60 -6.50 29.36
C GLU A 264 -13.48 -7.56 29.38
N ASP A 265 -13.64 -8.53 30.27
CA ASP A 265 -12.63 -9.54 30.63
C ASP A 265 -11.97 -10.21 29.41
N GLY A 266 -10.81 -9.71 28.98
CA GLY A 266 -9.84 -10.45 28.17
C GLY A 266 -10.14 -10.62 26.68
N ALA A 267 -11.06 -9.86 26.07
CA ALA A 267 -11.28 -9.89 24.62
C ALA A 267 -10.16 -9.15 23.86
N ILE A 268 -9.06 -9.85 23.54
CA ILE A 268 -7.91 -9.31 22.77
C ILE A 268 -8.26 -9.11 21.27
N ASN A 269 -9.46 -9.49 20.84
CA ASN A 269 -9.86 -9.48 19.44
C ASN A 269 -10.84 -8.35 19.10
N GLY A 270 -10.53 -7.64 18.01
CA GLY A 270 -11.53 -6.85 17.30
C GLY A 270 -12.44 -7.78 16.50
N HIS A 271 -13.66 -7.33 16.25
CA HIS A 271 -14.64 -8.07 15.47
C HIS A 271 -15.36 -7.14 14.48
N THR A 272 -15.87 -7.74 13.41
CA THR A 272 -16.61 -7.03 12.35
C THR A 272 -17.57 -8.02 11.68
N SER A 273 -18.66 -7.52 11.10
CA SER A 273 -19.58 -8.31 10.28
C SER A 273 -19.16 -8.26 8.82
N LEU A 274 -19.34 -9.34 8.03
CA LEU A 274 -19.11 -9.25 6.58
C LEU A 274 -19.97 -8.19 5.89
N TRP A 275 -21.13 -7.85 6.46
CA TRP A 275 -21.98 -6.77 5.97
C TRP A 275 -21.24 -5.42 6.01
N SER A 276 -20.32 -5.22 6.94
CA SER A 276 -19.53 -3.99 7.08
C SER A 276 -18.69 -3.67 5.85
N PHE A 277 -18.23 -4.69 5.11
CA PHE A 277 -17.57 -4.49 3.83
C PHE A 277 -18.45 -3.70 2.86
N PHE A 278 -19.73 -4.09 2.76
CA PHE A 278 -20.69 -3.47 1.87
C PHE A 278 -21.16 -2.13 2.42
N MET A 279 -21.47 -2.05 3.72
CA MET A 279 -21.95 -0.82 4.37
C MET A 279 -20.91 0.31 4.27
N TYR A 280 -19.72 0.08 4.79
CA TYR A 280 -18.65 1.09 4.80
C TYR A 280 -18.04 1.28 3.42
N GLY A 281 -17.84 0.18 2.67
CA GLY A 281 -17.31 0.25 1.31
C GLY A 281 -18.18 1.09 0.38
N SER A 282 -19.50 0.92 0.44
CA SER A 282 -20.44 1.73 -0.35
C SER A 282 -20.55 3.16 0.15
N CYS A 283 -20.57 3.38 1.47
CA CYS A 283 -20.59 4.71 2.06
C CYS A 283 -19.38 5.53 1.60
N SER A 284 -18.17 5.02 1.84
CA SER A 284 -16.92 5.69 1.49
C SER A 284 -16.75 5.87 -0.01
N PHE A 285 -17.22 4.93 -0.83
CA PHE A 285 -17.23 5.08 -2.29
C PHE A 285 -18.12 6.24 -2.74
N VAL A 286 -19.33 6.36 -2.20
CA VAL A 286 -20.25 7.47 -2.55
C VAL A 286 -19.72 8.80 -2.00
N VAL A 287 -19.18 8.81 -0.77
CA VAL A 287 -18.55 10.01 -0.17
C VAL A 287 -17.35 10.46 -1.01
N GLU A 288 -16.57 9.56 -1.59
CA GLU A 288 -15.46 9.92 -2.50
C GLU A 288 -15.99 10.60 -3.79
N LYS A 289 -17.08 10.11 -4.37
CA LYS A 289 -17.72 10.78 -5.53
C LYS A 289 -18.25 12.16 -5.15
N LEU A 290 -18.85 12.27 -3.97
CA LEU A 290 -19.32 13.54 -3.42
C LEU A 290 -18.14 14.49 -3.17
N TYR A 291 -17.01 13.98 -2.68
CA TYR A 291 -15.76 14.72 -2.54
C TYR A 291 -15.31 15.30 -3.88
N PHE A 292 -15.23 14.49 -4.95
CA PHE A 292 -14.82 14.99 -6.26
C PHE A 292 -15.78 16.05 -6.80
N TYR A 293 -17.09 15.85 -6.64
CA TYR A 293 -18.10 16.81 -7.06
C TYR A 293 -17.98 18.15 -6.29
N LEU A 294 -17.97 18.10 -4.95
CA LEU A 294 -17.94 19.31 -4.12
C LEU A 294 -16.59 20.04 -4.19
N HIS A 295 -15.48 19.30 -4.22
CA HIS A 295 -14.15 19.90 -4.26
C HIS A 295 -13.80 20.45 -5.64
N TYR A 296 -13.89 19.64 -6.70
CA TYR A 296 -13.43 20.05 -8.04
C TYR A 296 -14.49 20.77 -8.85
N SER A 297 -15.78 20.42 -8.72
CA SER A 297 -16.84 21.07 -9.51
C SER A 297 -17.37 22.33 -8.84
N ARG A 298 -17.50 22.33 -7.50
CA ARG A 298 -18.04 23.47 -6.72
C ARG A 298 -16.97 24.32 -6.05
N GLY A 299 -15.72 23.88 -5.95
CA GLY A 299 -14.63 24.62 -5.31
C GLY A 299 -14.80 24.77 -3.79
N TRP A 300 -15.60 23.90 -3.15
CA TRP A 300 -15.87 24.02 -1.73
C TRP A 300 -14.67 23.57 -0.92
N GLY A 301 -14.31 24.31 0.14
CA GLY A 301 -13.30 23.91 1.11
C GLY A 301 -13.82 22.84 2.08
N THR A 302 -12.90 22.17 2.78
CA THR A 302 -13.19 21.03 3.67
C THR A 302 -14.27 21.33 4.71
N CYS A 303 -14.28 22.52 5.33
CA CYS A 303 -15.28 22.89 6.34
C CYS A 303 -16.72 22.88 5.82
N LYS A 304 -16.94 23.16 4.53
CA LYS A 304 -18.29 23.10 3.93
C LYS A 304 -18.69 21.69 3.52
N ARG A 305 -17.71 20.81 3.28
CA ARG A 305 -17.95 19.43 2.85
C ARG A 305 -18.25 18.50 4.02
N ILE A 306 -17.53 18.64 5.14
CA ILE A 306 -17.68 17.78 6.32
C ILE A 306 -19.13 17.68 6.82
N PRO A 307 -19.89 18.77 7.01
CA PRO A 307 -21.28 18.66 7.46
C PRO A 307 -22.16 17.84 6.52
N ILE A 308 -21.92 17.91 5.21
CA ILE A 308 -22.65 17.10 4.22
C ILE A 308 -22.27 15.62 4.36
N TYR A 309 -20.99 15.32 4.54
CA TYR A 309 -20.53 13.94 4.75
C TYR A 309 -21.15 13.35 5.99
N VAL A 310 -21.15 14.08 7.11
CA VAL A 310 -21.76 13.63 8.37
C VAL A 310 -23.25 13.36 8.22
N LEU A 311 -24.00 14.27 7.57
CA LEU A 311 -25.44 14.07 7.33
C LEU A 311 -25.68 12.82 6.44
N PHE A 312 -24.85 12.65 5.41
CA PHE A 312 -24.90 11.48 4.55
C PHE A 312 -24.61 10.20 5.32
N ILE A 313 -23.57 10.18 6.15
CA ILE A 313 -23.18 9.03 6.98
C ILE A 313 -24.34 8.62 7.89
N TYR A 314 -24.94 9.55 8.65
CA TYR A 314 -26.09 9.23 9.50
C TYR A 314 -27.28 8.66 8.71
N THR A 315 -27.57 9.23 7.54
CA THR A 315 -28.64 8.74 6.67
C THR A 315 -28.33 7.33 6.16
N TRP A 316 -27.06 7.08 5.80
CA TRP A 316 -26.58 5.81 5.29
C TRP A 316 -26.61 4.72 6.35
N GLU A 317 -26.10 5.03 7.54
CA GLU A 317 -26.09 4.16 8.72
C GLU A 317 -27.51 3.77 9.14
N LEU A 318 -28.43 4.74 9.18
CA LEU A 318 -29.84 4.47 9.45
C LEU A 318 -30.46 3.56 8.38
N SER A 319 -30.18 3.82 7.09
CA SER A 319 -30.72 3.03 5.97
C SER A 319 -30.25 1.57 6.00
N TRP A 320 -28.94 1.35 6.17
CA TRP A 320 -28.37 0.01 6.29
C TRP A 320 -28.80 -0.68 7.57
N GLY A 321 -28.86 0.05 8.68
CA GLY A 321 -29.33 -0.46 9.96
C GLY A 321 -30.76 -1.00 9.88
N LEU A 322 -31.67 -0.25 9.25
CA LEU A 322 -33.04 -0.69 9.01
C LEU A 322 -33.08 -1.92 8.08
N GLY A 323 -32.37 -1.87 6.96
CA GLY A 323 -32.32 -2.98 6.00
C GLY A 323 -31.78 -4.29 6.62
N LEU A 324 -30.72 -4.20 7.42
CA LEU A 324 -30.16 -5.37 8.10
C LEU A 324 -31.08 -5.92 9.17
N ARG A 325 -31.75 -5.06 9.96
CA ARG A 325 -32.75 -5.51 10.93
C ARG A 325 -33.92 -6.25 10.26
N MET A 326 -34.36 -5.80 9.08
CA MET A 326 -35.38 -6.49 8.30
C MET A 326 -34.93 -7.88 7.80
N CYS A 327 -33.64 -8.03 7.51
CA CYS A 327 -33.06 -9.28 7.02
C CYS A 327 -32.44 -10.18 8.12
N GLY A 328 -32.57 -9.80 9.40
CA GLY A 328 -31.95 -10.53 10.52
C GLY A 328 -30.41 -10.45 10.55
N GLY A 329 -29.81 -9.46 9.87
CA GLY A 329 -28.37 -9.22 9.82
C GLY A 329 -27.84 -8.46 11.04
N CYS A 330 -26.52 -8.28 11.09
CA CYS A 330 -25.85 -7.56 12.18
C CYS A 330 -25.91 -6.04 11.95
N SER A 331 -26.79 -5.34 12.67
CA SER A 331 -26.81 -3.86 12.75
C SER A 331 -26.15 -3.36 14.04
N TRP A 332 -25.76 -2.08 14.06
CA TRP A 332 -25.41 -1.41 15.32
C TRP A 332 -26.60 -1.38 16.29
N ASP A 333 -26.28 -1.33 17.58
CA ASP A 333 -27.25 -1.13 18.65
C ASP A 333 -26.73 -0.08 19.64
N TYR A 334 -27.18 1.15 19.45
CA TYR A 334 -26.90 2.30 20.30
C TYR A 334 -28.03 2.59 21.29
N SER A 335 -28.93 1.64 21.56
CA SER A 335 -30.08 1.86 22.45
C SER A 335 -29.68 2.27 23.86
N HIS A 336 -28.46 1.91 24.28
CA HIS A 336 -27.87 2.24 25.56
C HIS A 336 -27.30 3.67 25.64
N TYR A 337 -27.09 4.35 24.50
CA TYR A 337 -26.60 5.73 24.48
C TYR A 337 -27.75 6.75 24.46
N PRO A 338 -27.58 7.92 25.11
CA PRO A 338 -28.52 9.02 24.97
C PRO A 338 -28.50 9.57 23.53
N LEU A 339 -29.57 10.29 23.15
CA LEU A 339 -29.72 10.87 21.81
C LEU A 339 -29.64 9.84 20.67
N ASN A 340 -29.96 8.58 20.97
CA ASN A 340 -30.11 7.56 19.95
C ASN A 340 -31.44 7.73 19.20
N PHE A 341 -31.45 7.34 17.93
CA PHE A 341 -32.66 7.24 17.13
C PHE A 341 -32.83 5.79 16.67
N MET A 342 -33.91 5.16 17.13
CA MET A 342 -34.22 3.73 16.92
C MET A 342 -33.10 2.76 17.37
N GLY A 343 -32.17 3.22 18.22
CA GLY A 343 -30.94 2.48 18.54
C GLY A 343 -30.03 2.22 17.34
N LEU A 344 -30.25 2.86 16.19
CA LEU A 344 -29.47 2.64 14.95
C LEU A 344 -28.42 3.71 14.71
N ILE A 345 -28.69 4.94 15.15
CA ILE A 345 -27.73 6.04 15.11
C ILE A 345 -27.73 6.74 16.47
N THR A 346 -26.61 7.35 16.85
CA THR A 346 -26.53 8.20 18.05
C THR A 346 -25.81 9.51 17.75
N LEU A 347 -26.40 10.63 18.18
CA LEU A 347 -25.76 11.95 18.04
C LEU A 347 -24.51 12.09 18.91
N MET A 348 -24.31 11.21 19.90
CA MET A 348 -23.09 11.17 20.70
C MET A 348 -21.84 10.87 19.85
N TYR A 349 -22.01 10.20 18.70
CA TYR A 349 -20.89 9.86 17.81
C TYR A 349 -20.57 10.98 16.81
N LEU A 350 -21.29 12.12 16.86
CA LEU A 350 -21.04 13.27 15.99
C LEU A 350 -19.57 13.72 15.97
N PRO A 351 -18.83 13.83 17.11
CA PRO A 351 -17.41 14.16 17.07
C PRO A 351 -16.57 13.13 16.30
N GLY A 352 -16.88 11.84 16.48
CA GLY A 352 -16.25 10.74 15.75
C GLY A 352 -16.51 10.82 14.25
N TRP A 353 -17.75 11.10 13.84
CA TRP A 353 -18.10 11.25 12.43
C TRP A 353 -17.48 12.47 11.76
N ILE A 354 -17.31 13.58 12.50
CA ILE A 354 -16.57 14.75 12.01
C ILE A 354 -15.11 14.38 11.76
N PHE A 355 -14.47 13.70 12.71
CA PHE A 355 -13.10 13.22 12.57
C PHE A 355 -12.96 12.26 11.38
N LEU A 356 -13.84 11.27 11.27
CA LEU A 356 -13.81 10.30 10.18
C LEU A 356 -14.09 10.96 8.83
N SER A 357 -14.98 11.95 8.77
CA SER A 357 -15.24 12.73 7.56
C SER A 357 -14.01 13.51 7.09
N PHE A 358 -13.26 14.08 8.04
CA PHE A 358 -11.98 14.74 7.72
C PHE A 358 -10.92 13.73 7.26
N TYR A 359 -10.84 12.59 7.94
CA TYR A 359 -9.95 11.50 7.55
C TYR A 359 -10.27 10.97 6.14
N GLN A 360 -11.54 10.75 5.82
CA GLN A 360 -12.01 10.33 4.49
C GLN A 360 -11.65 11.36 3.40
N ASP A 361 -11.72 12.66 3.73
CA ASP A 361 -11.31 13.75 2.83
C ASP A 361 -9.80 13.67 2.52
N LEU A 362 -8.96 13.43 3.53
CA LEU A 362 -7.52 13.20 3.35
C LEU A 362 -7.23 11.91 2.57
N LEU A 363 -7.95 10.83 2.89
CA LEU A 363 -7.80 9.55 2.23
C LEU A 363 -8.14 9.64 0.74
N SER A 364 -9.24 10.31 0.39
CA SER A 364 -9.66 10.54 -0.99
C SER A 364 -8.58 11.30 -1.79
N ASN A 365 -7.95 12.30 -1.16
CA ASN A 365 -6.82 13.03 -1.76
C ASN A 365 -5.60 12.12 -2.03
N VAL A 366 -5.27 11.22 -1.10
CA VAL A 366 -4.15 10.28 -1.25
C VAL A 366 -4.47 9.22 -2.30
N LEU A 367 -5.67 8.65 -2.25
CA LEU A 367 -6.12 7.57 -3.14
C LEU A 367 -6.24 8.05 -4.59
N TRP A 368 -6.63 9.32 -4.81
CA TRP A 368 -6.62 9.94 -6.13
C TRP A 368 -5.24 9.91 -6.82
N ARG A 369 -4.16 9.89 -6.03
CA ARG A 369 -2.78 9.83 -6.54
C ARG A 369 -2.30 8.42 -6.84
N VAL A 370 -3.06 7.39 -6.45
CA VAL A 370 -2.76 6.00 -6.73
C VAL A 370 -3.35 5.61 -8.08
N GLN A 371 -2.51 5.08 -8.97
CA GLN A 371 -2.89 4.68 -10.32
C GLN A 371 -2.65 3.20 -10.54
N TYR A 372 -3.55 2.54 -11.27
CA TYR A 372 -3.37 1.16 -11.71
C TYR A 372 -2.93 1.14 -13.17
N ILE A 373 -1.81 0.47 -13.47
CA ILE A 373 -1.35 0.27 -14.85
C ILE A 373 -1.95 -1.04 -15.38
N PRO A 374 -2.95 -1.00 -16.30
CA PRO A 374 -3.43 -2.19 -16.95
C PRO A 374 -2.34 -2.80 -17.85
N THR A 375 -2.34 -4.13 -17.98
CA THR A 375 -1.53 -4.80 -19.00
C THR A 375 -2.07 -4.43 -20.37
N LYS A 376 -1.17 -4.03 -21.28
CA LYS A 376 -1.47 -3.88 -22.71
C LYS A 376 -1.87 -5.22 -23.31
#